data_AF-A0A3B8Z3A6-F1
#
_entry.id   AF-A0A3B8Z3A6-F1
#
_cell.length_a   1.000
_cell.length_b   1.000
_cell.length_c   1.000
_cell.angle_alpha   90.00
_cell.angle_beta   90.00
_cell.angle_gamma   90.00
#
_symmetry.space_group_name_H-M   'P 1'
#
loop_
_entity.id
_entity.type
_entity.pdbx_description
1 polymer ?
#
loop_
_entity_poly.entity_id
_entity_poly.type
_entity_poly.pdbx_seq_one_letter_code
_entity_poly.pdbx_strand_id
1 'polypeptide(L)'
;AAREAVDAACETEGHRRPILLGVTVLTSSSPEDLASLGITDSIEDQVVRLARLACDSGIDGLVASPMEVERIRAECGTRPSLVTPGVRPLAADWGDQKRVRTPTEAIASGADFLVVGRPIRDAKIPAEVAREITLEINEGLRLRDKKE
;
A
#
# COMPACT_ATOMS: atom_id res chain seq x y z
N ALA A 1 14.43 5.44 16.50
CA ALA A 1 13.26 5.88 17.29
C ALA A 1 12.09 4.89 17.23
N ALA A 2 11.24 4.88 16.20
CA ALA A 2 10.02 4.04 16.20
C ALA A 2 10.34 2.53 16.25
N ARG A 3 11.27 2.06 15.42
CA ARG A 3 11.71 0.66 15.44
C ARG A 3 12.28 0.25 16.80
N GLU A 4 13.24 1.00 17.31
CA GLU A 4 13.86 0.72 18.62
C GLU A 4 12.83 0.65 19.75
N ALA A 5 11.83 1.55 19.75
CA ALA A 5 10.76 1.54 20.74
C ALA A 5 9.91 0.26 20.67
N VAL A 6 9.58 -0.19 19.45
CA VAL A 6 8.83 -1.45 19.23
C VAL A 6 9.68 -2.67 19.62
N ASP A 7 10.95 -2.68 19.24
CA ASP A 7 11.90 -3.76 19.56
C ASP A 7 12.01 -3.92 21.09
N ALA A 8 12.28 -2.83 21.81
CA ALA A 8 12.42 -2.84 23.26
C ALA A 8 11.14 -3.28 23.99
N ALA A 9 9.97 -2.84 23.52
CA ALA A 9 8.69 -3.26 24.10
C ALA A 9 8.45 -4.77 23.89
N CYS A 10 8.70 -5.27 22.68
CA CYS A 10 8.50 -6.69 22.35
C CYS A 10 9.46 -7.60 23.14
N GLU A 11 10.72 -7.19 23.30
CA GLU A 11 11.70 -7.91 24.12
C GLU A 11 11.28 -7.97 25.59
N THR A 12 10.77 -6.86 26.13
CA THR A 12 10.33 -6.77 27.54
C THR A 12 9.09 -7.62 27.81
N GLU A 13 8.13 -7.63 26.87
CA GLU A 13 6.84 -8.31 27.03
C GLU A 13 6.85 -9.76 26.51
N GLY A 14 7.94 -10.21 25.90
CA GLY A 14 8.05 -11.55 25.31
C GLY A 14 7.15 -11.74 24.09
N HIS A 15 6.88 -10.67 23.35
CA HIS A 15 6.02 -10.69 22.17
C HIS A 15 6.83 -10.80 20.88
N ARG A 16 6.24 -11.46 19.87
CA ARG A 16 6.81 -11.43 18.52
C ARG A 16 6.65 -10.02 17.96
N ARG A 17 7.73 -9.47 17.42
CA ARG A 17 7.71 -8.15 16.80
C ARG A 17 6.70 -8.08 15.63
N PRO A 18 5.79 -7.09 15.62
CA PRO A 18 4.90 -6.86 14.49
C PRO A 18 5.65 -6.29 13.28
N ILE A 19 5.04 -6.38 12.10
CA ILE A 19 5.52 -5.68 10.89
C ILE A 19 5.35 -4.18 11.12
N LEU A 20 6.44 -3.42 11.07
CA LEU A 20 6.41 -1.98 11.18
C LEU A 20 6.28 -1.34 9.79
N LEU A 21 5.24 -0.53 9.61
CA LEU A 21 4.94 0.13 8.34
C LEU A 21 5.19 1.63 8.40
N GLY A 22 5.87 2.16 7.39
CA GLY A 22 6.03 3.59 7.17
C GLY A 22 4.96 4.11 6.20
N VAL A 23 4.21 5.13 6.60
CA VAL A 23 3.27 5.80 5.69
C VAL A 23 4.06 6.80 4.83
N THR A 24 3.91 6.71 3.51
CA THR A 24 4.57 7.64 2.58
C THR A 24 3.76 8.93 2.44
N VAL A 25 3.11 9.15 1.30
CA VAL A 25 2.14 10.22 1.10
C VAL A 25 0.74 9.63 1.26
N LEU A 26 -0.14 10.33 1.99
CA LEU A 26 -1.52 9.88 2.13
C LEU A 26 -2.19 9.83 0.76
N THR A 27 -2.95 8.77 0.49
CA THR A 27 -3.64 8.60 -0.80
C THR A 27 -4.68 9.67 -1.09
N SER A 28 -5.06 10.46 -0.07
CA SER A 28 -5.96 11.60 -0.17
C SER A 28 -5.25 12.93 -0.41
N SER A 29 -3.90 12.98 -0.37
CA SER A 29 -3.14 14.21 -0.53
C SER A 29 -3.06 14.63 -2.00
N SER A 30 -3.22 15.92 -2.22
CA SER A 30 -3.03 16.60 -3.49
C SER A 30 -1.65 17.27 -3.59
N PRO A 31 -1.17 17.61 -4.80
CA PRO A 31 0.04 18.41 -4.95
C PRO A 31 -0.02 19.75 -4.19
N GLU A 32 -1.20 20.36 -4.12
CA GLU A 32 -1.45 21.60 -3.38
C GLU A 32 -1.26 21.40 -1.87
N ASP A 33 -1.71 20.27 -1.31
CA ASP A 33 -1.48 19.93 0.10
C ASP A 33 0.02 19.82 0.41
N LEU A 34 0.78 19.15 -0.46
CA LEU A 34 2.24 19.02 -0.30
C LEU A 34 2.93 20.39 -0.39
N ALA A 35 2.55 21.21 -1.36
CA ALA A 35 3.09 22.55 -1.54
C ALA A 35 2.82 23.43 -0.31
N SER A 36 1.64 23.31 0.32
CA SER A 36 1.31 24.05 1.55
C SER A 36 2.21 23.70 2.75
N LEU A 37 2.82 22.50 2.73
CA LEU A 37 3.79 22.04 3.72
C LEU A 37 5.24 22.38 3.35
N GLY A 38 5.45 23.09 2.24
CA GLY A 38 6.79 23.41 1.71
C GLY A 38 7.45 22.25 0.97
N ILE A 39 6.69 21.20 0.62
CA ILE A 39 7.18 20.08 -0.20
C ILE A 39 6.91 20.41 -1.66
N THR A 40 7.96 20.69 -2.42
CA THR A 40 7.87 21.12 -3.82
C THR A 40 8.02 19.99 -4.83
N ASP A 41 8.40 18.80 -4.38
CA ASP A 41 8.52 17.62 -5.23
C ASP A 41 7.16 17.17 -5.75
N SER A 42 7.17 16.44 -6.86
CA SER A 42 5.98 15.70 -7.28
C SER A 42 5.59 14.67 -6.21
N ILE A 43 4.31 14.29 -6.16
CA ILE A 43 3.84 13.22 -5.24
C ILE A 43 4.67 11.95 -5.43
N GLU A 44 4.96 11.58 -6.66
CA GLU A 44 5.70 10.36 -6.98
C GLU A 44 7.14 10.41 -6.47
N ASP A 45 7.82 11.54 -6.69
CA ASP A 45 9.20 11.72 -6.21
C ASP A 45 9.26 11.77 -4.69
N GLN A 46 8.28 12.41 -4.05
CA GLN A 46 8.17 12.43 -2.60
C GLN A 46 7.92 11.03 -2.03
N VAL A 47 7.04 10.24 -2.67
CA VAL A 47 6.79 8.85 -2.26
C VAL A 47 8.07 8.01 -2.35
N VAL A 48 8.82 8.10 -3.45
CA VAL A 48 10.09 7.37 -3.60
C VAL A 48 11.12 7.81 -2.57
N ARG A 49 11.25 9.12 -2.31
CA ARG A 49 12.16 9.63 -1.29
C ARG A 49 11.82 9.06 0.10
N LEU A 50 10.55 9.10 0.49
CA LEU A 50 10.10 8.55 1.77
C LEU A 50 10.27 7.02 1.83
N ALA A 51 10.02 6.32 0.74
CA ALA A 51 10.20 4.87 0.65
C ALA A 51 11.66 4.44 0.87
N ARG A 52 12.61 5.13 0.23
CA ARG A 52 14.05 4.90 0.43
C ARG A 52 14.46 5.20 1.88
N LEU A 53 14.06 6.36 2.40
CA LEU A 53 14.35 6.75 3.78
C LEU A 53 13.84 5.73 4.80
N ALA A 54 12.60 5.27 4.64
CA ALA A 54 12.02 4.24 5.50
C ALA A 54 12.78 2.92 5.37
N CYS A 55 13.19 2.54 4.16
CA CYS A 55 13.99 1.34 3.96
C CYS A 55 15.35 1.41 4.67
N ASP A 56 16.07 2.52 4.50
CA ASP A 56 17.37 2.78 5.13
C ASP A 56 17.27 2.85 6.66
N SER A 57 16.11 3.30 7.16
CA SER A 57 15.79 3.33 8.59
C SER A 57 15.38 1.95 9.16
N GLY A 58 15.38 0.91 8.32
CA GLY A 58 15.07 -0.45 8.74
C GLY A 58 13.59 -0.71 9.03
N ILE A 59 12.67 0.07 8.44
CA ILE A 59 11.23 -0.21 8.43
C ILE A 59 10.95 -1.44 7.54
N ASP A 60 9.96 -2.26 7.92
CA ASP A 60 9.67 -3.54 7.28
C ASP A 60 8.79 -3.42 6.03
N GLY A 61 7.97 -2.37 5.98
CA GLY A 61 7.06 -2.16 4.87
C GLY A 61 6.56 -0.73 4.76
N LEU A 62 5.81 -0.48 3.71
CA LEU A 62 5.36 0.85 3.31
C LEU A 62 3.86 0.82 3.06
N VAL A 63 3.20 1.91 3.42
CA VAL A 63 1.85 2.23 2.98
C VAL A 63 1.95 3.26 1.86
N ALA A 64 1.43 2.92 0.68
CA ALA A 64 1.45 3.78 -0.51
C ALA A 64 0.23 3.49 -1.40
N SER A 65 -0.15 4.44 -2.26
CA SER A 65 -1.25 4.20 -3.19
C SER A 65 -0.88 3.15 -4.24
N PRO A 66 -1.87 2.48 -4.84
CA PRO A 66 -1.60 1.46 -5.85
C PRO A 66 -0.91 2.00 -7.11
N MET A 67 -0.92 3.32 -7.33
CA MET A 67 -0.24 3.95 -8.47
C MET A 67 1.28 3.98 -8.33
N GLU A 68 1.79 4.09 -7.10
CA GLU A 68 3.24 4.25 -6.86
C GLU A 68 3.95 2.91 -6.60
N VAL A 69 3.21 1.80 -6.50
CA VAL A 69 3.74 0.46 -6.20
C VAL A 69 4.89 0.07 -7.13
N GLU A 70 4.67 0.20 -8.44
CA GLU A 70 5.66 -0.21 -9.46
C GLU A 70 6.96 0.61 -9.33
N ARG A 71 6.84 1.92 -9.09
CA ARG A 71 7.99 2.80 -8.89
C ARG A 71 8.71 2.49 -7.58
N ILE A 72 7.99 2.18 -6.49
CA ILE A 72 8.61 1.73 -5.24
C ILE A 72 9.34 0.41 -5.44
N ARG A 73 8.77 -0.55 -6.19
CA ARG A 73 9.45 -1.82 -6.49
C ARG A 73 10.73 -1.60 -7.30
N ALA A 74 10.70 -0.72 -8.30
CA ALA A 74 11.89 -0.39 -9.09
C ALA A 74 13.01 0.20 -8.22
N GLU A 75 12.66 1.01 -7.22
CA GLU A 75 13.63 1.79 -6.43
C GLU A 75 14.06 1.13 -5.10
N CYS A 76 13.21 0.30 -4.52
CA CYS A 76 13.43 -0.34 -3.21
C CYS A 76 13.44 -1.87 -3.28
N GLY A 77 13.19 -2.46 -4.45
CA GLY A 77 13.14 -3.90 -4.67
C GLY A 77 11.96 -4.58 -3.98
N THR A 78 12.10 -5.89 -3.78
CA THR A 78 11.08 -6.74 -3.14
C THR A 78 11.17 -6.75 -1.61
N ARG A 79 12.14 -6.03 -1.03
CA ARG A 79 12.42 -6.05 0.41
C ARG A 79 11.26 -5.51 1.27
N PRO A 80 10.70 -4.30 1.03
CA PRO A 80 9.62 -3.80 1.88
C PRO A 80 8.30 -4.50 1.55
N SER A 81 7.52 -4.83 2.58
CA SER A 81 6.10 -5.20 2.39
C SER A 81 5.31 -3.98 1.90
N LEU A 82 4.59 -4.08 0.78
CA LEU A 82 3.79 -2.99 0.25
C LEU A 82 2.30 -3.18 0.57
N VAL A 83 1.79 -2.29 1.41
CA VAL A 83 0.38 -2.24 1.82
C VAL A 83 -0.32 -1.12 1.08
N THR A 84 -1.35 -1.47 0.30
CA THR A 84 -1.99 -0.54 -0.64
C THR A 84 -3.47 -0.32 -0.30
N PRO A 85 -3.81 0.84 0.28
CA PRO A 85 -5.20 1.24 0.46
C PRO A 85 -5.77 1.82 -0.82
N GLY A 86 -7.11 1.88 -0.88
CA GLY A 86 -7.81 2.55 -1.98
C GLY A 86 -7.83 1.75 -3.28
N VAL A 87 -7.81 0.41 -3.21
CA VAL A 87 -8.19 -0.42 -4.36
C VAL A 87 -9.70 -0.57 -4.43
N ARG A 88 -10.26 -0.67 -5.64
CA ARG A 88 -11.69 -0.89 -5.86
C ARG A 88 -11.94 -2.08 -6.77
N PRO A 89 -12.78 -3.04 -6.37
CA PRO A 89 -13.17 -4.16 -7.24
C PRO A 89 -13.82 -3.64 -8.52
N LEU A 90 -13.67 -4.37 -9.63
CA LEU A 90 -14.27 -4.00 -10.92
C LEU A 90 -15.80 -3.84 -10.84
N ALA A 91 -16.46 -4.64 -10.00
CA ALA A 91 -17.91 -4.64 -9.81
C ALA A 91 -18.43 -3.50 -8.90
N ALA A 92 -17.54 -2.70 -8.29
CA ALA A 92 -17.94 -1.64 -7.36
C ALA A 92 -18.18 -0.30 -8.07
N ASP A 93 -19.11 0.51 -7.53
CA ASP A 93 -19.30 1.90 -7.97
C ASP A 93 -18.04 2.74 -7.66
N TRP A 94 -17.56 3.48 -8.66
CA TRP A 94 -16.26 4.15 -8.62
C TRP A 94 -16.28 5.44 -7.80
N GLY A 95 -17.46 6.02 -7.55
CA GLY A 95 -17.67 7.12 -6.61
C GLY A 95 -16.69 8.31 -6.78
N ASP A 96 -16.17 8.81 -5.65
CA ASP A 96 -15.44 10.09 -5.49
C ASP A 96 -13.90 10.00 -5.58
N GLN A 97 -13.33 8.82 -5.80
CA GLN A 97 -11.87 8.64 -5.75
C GLN A 97 -11.22 8.70 -7.13
N LYS A 98 -10.32 9.69 -7.32
CA LYS A 98 -9.69 10.01 -8.62
C LYS A 98 -8.43 9.19 -8.96
N ARG A 99 -7.92 8.35 -8.05
CA ARG A 99 -6.63 7.62 -8.17
C ARG A 99 -6.75 6.17 -7.67
N VAL A 100 -7.52 5.34 -8.36
CA VAL A 100 -7.83 3.95 -7.95
C VAL A 100 -7.35 2.96 -9.00
N ARG A 101 -6.84 1.81 -8.54
CA ARG A 101 -6.59 0.61 -9.36
C ARG A 101 -7.47 -0.53 -8.88
N THR A 102 -7.68 -1.52 -9.73
CA THR A 102 -8.33 -2.77 -9.34
C THR A 102 -7.42 -3.60 -8.44
N PRO A 103 -7.97 -4.48 -7.58
CA PRO A 103 -7.18 -5.49 -6.88
C PRO A 103 -6.22 -6.26 -7.78
N THR A 104 -6.65 -6.69 -8.98
CA THR A 104 -5.79 -7.38 -9.95
C THR A 104 -4.60 -6.51 -10.37
N GLU A 105 -4.83 -5.26 -10.76
CA GLU A 105 -3.77 -4.35 -11.19
C GLU A 105 -2.79 -4.03 -10.07
N ALA A 106 -3.28 -3.79 -8.84
CA ALA A 106 -2.44 -3.48 -7.70
C ALA A 106 -1.48 -4.63 -7.36
N ILE A 107 -1.99 -5.87 -7.31
CA ILE A 107 -1.17 -7.06 -7.06
C ILE A 107 -0.21 -7.33 -8.21
N ALA A 108 -0.66 -7.24 -9.46
CA ALA A 108 0.17 -7.43 -10.64
C ALA A 108 1.30 -6.39 -10.76
N SER A 109 1.15 -5.23 -10.11
CA SER A 109 2.17 -4.18 -10.02
C SER A 109 3.17 -4.38 -8.88
N GLY A 110 2.92 -5.37 -8.01
CA GLY A 110 3.83 -5.75 -6.92
C GLY A 110 3.34 -5.42 -5.52
N ALA A 111 2.06 -5.11 -5.29
CA ALA A 111 1.51 -4.97 -3.95
C ALA A 111 1.50 -6.32 -3.21
N ASP A 112 1.73 -6.31 -1.89
CA ASP A 112 1.67 -7.51 -1.05
C ASP A 112 0.34 -7.61 -0.29
N PHE A 113 -0.17 -6.47 0.17
CA PHE A 113 -1.43 -6.38 0.88
C PHE A 113 -2.32 -5.31 0.27
N LEU A 114 -3.62 -5.60 0.25
CA LEU A 114 -4.66 -4.66 -0.17
C LEU A 114 -5.50 -4.29 1.05
N VAL A 115 -5.75 -2.99 1.26
CA VAL A 115 -6.68 -2.51 2.28
C VAL A 115 -7.99 -2.12 1.61
N VAL A 116 -9.01 -2.96 1.80
CA VAL A 116 -10.35 -2.78 1.24
C VAL A 116 -11.36 -2.52 2.35
N GLY A 117 -11.97 -1.33 2.34
CA GLY A 117 -12.95 -0.91 3.35
C GLY A 117 -14.38 -0.94 2.83
N ARG A 118 -14.88 0.23 2.39
CA ARG A 118 -16.27 0.45 1.93
C ARG A 118 -16.80 -0.61 0.97
N PRO A 119 -16.06 -1.08 -0.06
CA PRO A 119 -16.58 -2.10 -0.98
C PRO A 119 -17.03 -3.38 -0.29
N ILE A 120 -16.36 -3.83 0.77
CA ILE A 120 -16.76 -5.03 1.53
C ILE A 120 -17.80 -4.67 2.57
N ARG A 121 -17.56 -3.62 3.36
CA ARG A 121 -18.39 -3.24 4.51
C ARG A 121 -19.83 -2.88 4.10
N ASP A 122 -19.98 -2.16 3.00
CA ASP A 122 -21.26 -1.58 2.56
C ASP A 122 -21.98 -2.48 1.53
N ALA A 123 -21.41 -3.65 1.20
CA ALA A 123 -22.01 -4.60 0.28
C ALA A 123 -23.25 -5.28 0.87
N LYS A 124 -24.19 -5.65 0.00
CA LYS A 124 -25.37 -6.45 0.37
C LYS A 124 -24.96 -7.80 0.97
N ILE A 125 -23.93 -8.43 0.41
CA ILE A 125 -23.39 -9.71 0.85
C ILE A 125 -21.85 -9.57 0.96
N PRO A 126 -21.30 -9.13 2.11
CA PRO A 126 -19.87 -8.85 2.26
C PRO A 126 -18.96 -10.04 1.94
N ALA A 127 -19.39 -11.25 2.26
CA ALA A 127 -18.63 -12.47 1.98
C ALA A 127 -18.48 -12.75 0.48
N GLU A 128 -19.49 -12.43 -0.33
CA GLU A 128 -19.42 -12.59 -1.79
C GLU A 128 -18.43 -11.59 -2.40
N VAL A 129 -18.50 -10.32 -2.00
CA VAL A 129 -17.55 -9.29 -2.48
C VAL A 129 -16.12 -9.60 -2.06
N ALA A 130 -15.90 -10.06 -0.82
CA ALA A 130 -14.57 -10.51 -0.38
C ALA A 130 -14.05 -11.70 -1.21
N ARG A 131 -14.94 -12.63 -1.60
CA ARG A 131 -14.59 -13.76 -2.47
C ARG A 131 -14.23 -13.29 -3.89
N GLU A 132 -14.97 -12.34 -4.45
CA GLU A 132 -14.66 -11.75 -5.75
C GLU A 132 -13.31 -11.04 -5.75
N ILE A 133 -13.03 -10.22 -4.73
CA ILE A 133 -11.71 -9.59 -4.55
C ILE A 133 -10.60 -10.64 -4.47
N THR A 134 -10.84 -11.76 -3.77
CA THR A 134 -9.86 -12.86 -3.70
C THR A 134 -9.59 -13.46 -5.09
N LEU A 135 -10.61 -13.56 -5.96
CA LEU A 135 -10.41 -14.01 -7.34
C LEU A 135 -9.58 -12.99 -8.14
N GLU A 136 -9.85 -11.69 -7.98
CA GLU A 136 -9.05 -10.63 -8.61
C GLU A 136 -7.59 -10.63 -8.13
N ILE A 137 -7.34 -10.87 -6.84
CA ILE A 137 -5.99 -11.04 -6.28
C ILE A 137 -5.28 -12.24 -6.91
N ASN A 138 -5.96 -13.39 -7.00
CA ASN A 138 -5.39 -14.59 -7.61
C ASN A 138 -5.00 -14.37 -9.07
N GLU A 139 -5.81 -13.63 -9.83
CA GLU A 139 -5.45 -13.25 -11.19
C GLU A 139 -4.25 -12.30 -11.22
N GLY A 140 -4.23 -11.31 -10.33
CA GLY A 140 -3.08 -10.40 -10.19
C GLY A 140 -1.77 -11.13 -9.89
N LEU A 141 -1.81 -12.15 -9.02
CA LEU A 141 -0.66 -13.01 -8.72
C LEU A 141 -0.19 -13.76 -9.97
N ARG A 142 -1.11 -14.38 -10.73
CA ARG A 142 -0.76 -15.06 -11.99
C ARG A 142 -0.10 -14.14 -13.01
N LEU A 143 -0.55 -12.88 -13.09
CA LEU A 143 0.03 -11.90 -14.00
C LEU A 143 1.42 -11.45 -13.55
N ARG A 144 1.65 -11.35 -12.23
CA ARG A 144 2.96 -11.03 -11.66
C ARG A 144 3.98 -12.12 -11.94
N ASP A 145 3.62 -13.38 -11.70
CA ASP A 145 4.50 -14.53 -11.89
C ASP A 145 4.94 -14.74 -13.36
N LYS A 146 4.18 -14.20 -14.32
CA LYS A 146 4.55 -14.24 -15.75
C LYS A 146 5.54 -13.15 -16.17
N LYS A 147 5.74 -12.12 -15.33
CA LYS A 147 6.63 -10.99 -15.62
C LYS A 147 8.05 -11.20 -15.05
N GLU A 148 8.20 -12.09 -14.07
CA GLU A 148 9.48 -12.54 -13.50
C GLU A 148 10.13 -13.62 -14.37
#